data_AF-A0A6P8IZE8-F1
#
_entry.id   AF-A0A6P8IZE8-F1
#
_cell.length_a   1.000
_cell.length_b   1.000
_cell.length_c   1.000
_cell.angle_alpha   90.00
_cell.angle_beta   90.00
_cell.angle_gamma   90.00
#
_symmetry.space_group_name_H-M   'P 1'
#
loop_
_entity.id
_entity.type
_entity.pdbx_description
1 polymer ?
#
loop_
_entity_poly.entity_id
_entity_poly.type
_entity_poly.pdbx_seq_one_letter_code
_entity_poly.pdbx_strand_id
1 'polypeptide(L)'
;MTSSIDANCSSLKNITANITCDNTLRVFVDGQQIGLESQGYGTVTKYVIPPNSNVIGLRCRIGATKNGGILGSFSNGLITNSSWRCSAVAEQGWNVAGFDDSSWDHATMHSINSHHNGSLSMPRGPVFDIADGAAWIWTANKSIDISTVYCRFQIRKPETPCKEGPNADLFRSEITYVDRSLKGSVLMTTKARSSIECALRCQRTSQCMSFNFEYGKEISPKICELNSGSAKMTPNAIVERKGFVYFDAIQ
;
A
#
# COMPACT_ATOMS: atom_id res chain seq x y z
N MET A 1 32.17 -2.89 -11.40
CA MET A 1 31.74 -2.81 -9.98
C MET A 1 30.39 -2.12 -9.97
N THR A 2 29.34 -2.89 -9.78
CA THR A 2 27.94 -2.47 -9.87
C THR A 2 27.43 -2.14 -8.47
N SER A 3 27.01 -0.90 -8.23
CA SER A 3 26.10 -0.57 -7.12
C SER A 3 24.99 0.32 -7.63
N SER A 4 23.89 -0.33 -8.00
CA SER A 4 22.57 0.25 -8.20
C SER A 4 22.08 0.85 -6.88
N ILE A 5 21.88 2.17 -6.87
CA ILE A 5 21.18 2.89 -5.81
C ILE A 5 19.75 3.05 -6.31
N ASP A 6 18.81 2.33 -5.69
CA ASP A 6 17.42 2.75 -5.54
C ASP A 6 16.75 1.93 -4.45
N ALA A 7 16.36 2.62 -3.37
CA ALA A 7 15.13 2.43 -2.62
C ALA A 7 15.19 3.36 -1.40
N ASN A 8 14.11 4.10 -1.19
CA ASN A 8 13.87 4.90 0.00
C ASN A 8 14.14 4.06 1.28
N CYS A 9 15.33 4.22 1.87
CA CYS A 9 15.79 3.40 2.99
C CYS A 9 15.21 3.94 4.30
N SER A 10 13.89 3.86 4.42
CA SER A 10 13.31 3.63 5.74
C SER A 10 13.81 2.26 6.17
N SER A 11 14.58 2.21 7.28
CA SER A 11 15.13 0.96 7.80
C SER A 11 14.01 -0.07 7.87
N LEU A 12 14.17 -1.20 7.20
CA LEU A 12 13.18 -2.26 7.17
C LEU A 12 13.14 -2.87 8.57
N LYS A 13 12.14 -2.47 9.36
CA LYS A 13 11.96 -2.96 10.73
C LYS A 13 10.96 -4.10 10.74
N ASN A 14 11.19 -5.02 11.68
CA ASN A 14 10.20 -6.03 12.01
C ASN A 14 8.93 -5.34 12.49
N ILE A 15 7.78 -5.88 12.11
CA ILE A 15 6.49 -5.40 12.60
C ILE A 15 6.05 -6.36 13.70
N THR A 16 5.81 -5.82 14.89
CA THR A 16 5.16 -6.58 15.96
C THR A 16 3.66 -6.52 15.73
N ALA A 17 3.00 -7.67 15.69
CA ALA A 17 1.55 -7.79 15.57
C ALA A 17 0.97 -8.40 16.84
N ASN A 18 0.06 -7.67 17.48
CA ASN A 18 -0.72 -8.17 18.61
C ASN A 18 -2.11 -8.51 18.08
N ILE A 19 -2.44 -9.80 18.03
CA ILE A 19 -3.67 -10.29 17.39
C ILE A 19 -4.35 -11.32 18.28
N THR A 20 -5.67 -11.29 18.30
CA THR A 20 -6.51 -12.31 18.93
C THR A 20 -7.65 -12.74 18.00
N CYS A 21 -8.17 -13.95 18.26
CA CYS A 21 -9.29 -14.56 17.57
C CYS A 21 -10.10 -15.37 18.59
N ASP A 22 -11.41 -15.32 18.49
CA ASP A 22 -12.28 -16.29 19.16
C ASP A 22 -12.64 -17.38 18.13
N ASN A 23 -11.98 -18.55 18.08
CA ASN A 23 -11.27 -19.22 19.17
C ASN A 23 -9.82 -19.61 18.85
N THR A 24 -9.49 -19.94 17.60
CA THR A 24 -8.14 -20.37 17.22
C THR A 24 -7.61 -19.58 16.04
N LEU A 25 -6.41 -19.00 16.18
CA LEU A 25 -5.76 -18.18 15.16
C LEU A 25 -4.56 -18.90 14.57
N ARG A 26 -4.46 -18.92 13.24
CA ARG A 26 -3.17 -19.07 12.55
C ARG A 26 -2.82 -17.80 11.81
N VAL A 27 -1.55 -17.42 11.89
CA VAL A 27 -0.99 -16.25 11.21
C VAL A 27 0.00 -16.73 10.16
N PHE A 28 -0.11 -16.18 8.97
CA PHE A 28 0.74 -16.46 7.83
C PHE A 28 1.36 -15.16 7.33
N VAL A 29 2.61 -15.23 6.91
CA VAL A 29 3.32 -14.14 6.24
C VAL A 29 3.91 -14.69 4.96
N ASP A 30 3.55 -14.09 3.83
CA ASP A 30 3.99 -14.51 2.50
C ASP A 30 3.85 -16.03 2.23
N GLY A 31 2.77 -16.64 2.73
CA GLY A 31 2.49 -18.07 2.60
C GLY A 31 2.99 -18.95 3.75
N GLN A 32 3.94 -18.47 4.54
CA GLN A 32 4.53 -19.25 5.64
C GLN A 32 3.81 -18.96 6.96
N GLN A 33 3.42 -20.00 7.69
CA GLN A 33 2.88 -19.82 9.04
C GLN A 33 3.96 -19.29 9.98
N ILE A 34 3.64 -18.27 10.77
CA ILE A 34 4.51 -17.74 11.82
C ILE A 34 3.93 -18.04 13.20
N GLY A 35 4.80 -18.40 14.14
CA GLY A 35 4.42 -18.76 15.49
C GLY A 35 3.51 -20.00 15.57
N LEU A 36 3.05 -20.27 16.79
CA LEU A 36 2.11 -21.35 17.06
C LEU A 36 0.66 -20.86 16.88
N GLU A 37 -0.24 -21.81 16.65
CA GLU A 37 -1.69 -21.54 16.62
C GLU A 37 -2.14 -21.07 18.01
N SER A 38 -2.76 -19.89 18.08
CA SER A 38 -3.32 -19.40 19.35
C SER A 38 -4.52 -20.23 19.73
N GLN A 39 -4.72 -20.45 21.04
CA GLN A 39 -5.85 -21.18 21.58
C GLN A 39 -6.60 -20.30 22.57
N GLY A 40 -7.92 -20.34 22.50
CA GLY A 40 -8.79 -19.79 23.52
C GLY A 40 -9.12 -18.30 23.34
N TYR A 41 -10.31 -17.96 23.81
CA TYR A 41 -10.83 -16.59 23.81
C TYR A 41 -9.97 -15.65 24.67
N GLY A 42 -9.81 -14.40 24.23
CA GLY A 42 -9.19 -13.31 25.02
C GLY A 42 -7.66 -13.36 25.11
N THR A 43 -7.01 -14.37 24.52
CA THR A 43 -5.55 -14.45 24.51
C THR A 43 -5.01 -13.63 23.34
N VAL A 44 -4.41 -12.47 23.62
CA VAL A 44 -3.65 -11.71 22.64
C VAL A 44 -2.31 -12.38 22.43
N THR A 45 -2.04 -12.81 21.21
CA THR A 45 -0.76 -13.42 20.85
C THR A 45 0.08 -12.42 20.07
N LYS A 46 1.35 -12.33 20.46
CA LYS A 46 2.33 -11.46 19.80
C LYS A 46 3.09 -12.23 18.73
N TYR A 47 3.06 -11.71 17.51
CA TYR A 47 3.77 -12.24 16.36
C TYR A 47 4.80 -11.23 15.87
N VAL A 48 5.93 -11.72 15.36
CA VAL A 48 6.97 -10.88 14.76
C VAL A 48 6.97 -11.14 13.25
N ILE A 49 6.58 -10.12 12.50
CA ILE A 49 6.59 -10.12 11.04
C ILE A 49 7.98 -9.67 10.59
N PRO A 50 8.70 -10.47 9.80
CA PRO A 50 10.00 -10.12 9.26
C PRO A 50 9.96 -8.81 8.44
N PRO A 51 11.12 -8.16 8.26
CA PRO A 51 11.22 -7.08 7.29
C PRO A 51 11.01 -7.66 5.89
N ASN A 52 10.58 -6.83 4.93
CA ASN A 52 10.31 -7.25 3.55
C ASN A 52 9.12 -8.16 3.32
N SER A 53 8.24 -8.30 4.31
CA SER A 53 6.99 -9.01 4.12
C SER A 53 5.98 -8.22 3.27
N ASN A 54 5.26 -8.91 2.38
CA ASN A 54 4.31 -8.30 1.47
C ASN A 54 2.87 -8.45 1.96
N VAL A 55 2.51 -9.64 2.42
CA VAL A 55 1.14 -9.97 2.85
C VAL A 55 1.13 -10.62 4.22
N ILE A 56 0.10 -10.31 5.00
CA ILE A 56 -0.29 -11.10 6.17
C ILE A 56 -1.63 -11.78 5.90
N GLY A 57 -1.70 -13.07 6.21
CA GLY A 57 -2.92 -13.87 6.19
C GLY A 57 -3.28 -14.33 7.60
N LEU A 58 -4.56 -14.25 7.95
CA LEU A 58 -5.12 -14.65 9.24
C LEU A 58 -6.21 -15.70 8.99
N ARG A 59 -6.06 -16.87 9.60
CA ARG A 59 -7.13 -17.88 9.66
C ARG A 59 -7.67 -17.91 11.07
N CYS A 60 -8.92 -17.48 11.25
CA CYS A 60 -9.62 -17.54 12.52
C CYS A 60 -10.74 -18.56 12.43
N ARG A 61 -10.73 -19.54 13.33
CA ARG A 61 -11.80 -20.54 13.46
C ARG A 61 -12.52 -20.30 14.78
N ILE A 62 -13.83 -20.07 14.70
CA ILE A 62 -14.70 -19.89 15.85
C ILE A 62 -15.07 -21.24 16.45
N GLY A 63 -15.32 -21.25 17.75
CA GLY A 63 -15.77 -22.39 18.53
C GLY A 63 -17.28 -22.52 18.50
N ALA A 64 -17.81 -23.31 19.45
CA ALA A 64 -19.23 -23.70 19.48
C ALA A 64 -20.20 -22.52 19.66
N THR A 65 -19.75 -21.40 20.22
CA THR A 65 -20.60 -20.22 20.50
C THR A 65 -20.97 -19.42 19.25
N LYS A 66 -20.38 -19.74 18.08
CA LYS A 66 -20.62 -19.13 16.75
C LYS A 66 -20.56 -17.60 16.70
N ASN A 67 -20.05 -16.98 17.77
CA ASN A 67 -19.83 -15.55 17.90
C ASN A 67 -18.32 -15.36 18.00
N GLY A 68 -17.70 -14.83 16.97
CA GLY A 68 -16.26 -14.63 16.95
C GLY A 68 -15.84 -13.53 16.01
N GLY A 69 -14.55 -13.27 15.99
CA GLY A 69 -13.97 -12.22 15.19
C GLY A 69 -12.46 -12.26 15.30
N ILE A 70 -11.81 -11.51 14.43
CA ILE A 70 -10.39 -11.22 14.52
C ILE A 70 -10.25 -9.78 15.02
N LEU A 71 -9.35 -9.56 15.95
CA LEU A 71 -8.99 -8.22 16.42
C LEU A 71 -7.47 -8.12 16.51
N GLY A 72 -6.89 -7.03 16.04
CA GLY A 72 -5.45 -6.84 16.13
C GLY A 72 -4.95 -5.44 15.80
N SER A 73 -3.74 -5.16 16.28
CA SER A 73 -2.99 -3.94 15.99
C SER A 73 -1.51 -4.23 15.82
N PHE A 74 -0.82 -3.36 15.09
CA PHE A 74 0.53 -3.59 14.62
C PHE A 74 1.42 -2.39 14.94
N SER A 75 2.71 -2.64 15.17
CA SER A 75 3.68 -1.59 15.55
C SER A 75 3.95 -0.56 14.44
N ASN A 76 3.47 -0.79 13.22
CA ASN A 76 3.54 0.16 12.10
C ASN A 76 2.25 1.00 11.95
N GLY A 77 1.32 0.94 12.91
CA GLY A 77 0.06 1.68 12.89
C GLY A 77 -1.07 0.99 12.12
N LEU A 78 -0.83 -0.20 11.54
CA LEU A 78 -1.89 -1.01 10.96
C LEU A 78 -2.81 -1.54 12.08
N ILE A 79 -4.11 -1.57 11.80
CA ILE A 79 -5.14 -2.10 12.68
C ILE A 79 -6.13 -2.97 11.89
N THR A 80 -6.83 -3.88 12.55
CA THR A 80 -7.96 -4.57 11.94
C THR A 80 -9.13 -3.61 11.73
N ASN A 81 -9.63 -3.48 10.51
CA ASN A 81 -10.80 -2.66 10.15
C ASN A 81 -11.30 -3.08 8.75
N SER A 82 -12.21 -2.31 8.15
CA SER A 82 -12.78 -2.59 6.83
C SER A 82 -11.78 -2.57 5.65
N SER A 83 -10.53 -2.11 5.85
CA SER A 83 -9.49 -2.15 4.81
C SER A 83 -8.95 -3.57 4.56
N TRP A 84 -9.25 -4.53 5.44
CA TRP A 84 -8.92 -5.94 5.25
C TRP A 84 -9.85 -6.61 4.24
N ARG A 85 -9.35 -7.63 3.55
CA ARG A 85 -10.14 -8.52 2.68
C ARG A 85 -10.42 -9.82 3.42
N CYS A 86 -11.66 -10.29 3.44
CA CYS A 86 -12.02 -11.51 4.17
C CYS A 86 -12.97 -12.42 3.39
N SER A 87 -12.70 -13.73 3.42
CA SER A 87 -13.52 -14.77 2.81
C SER A 87 -13.86 -15.88 3.80
N ALA A 88 -15.01 -16.51 3.60
CA ALA A 88 -15.42 -17.73 4.31
C ALA A 88 -14.76 -18.99 3.72
N VAL A 89 -14.15 -18.89 2.54
CA VAL A 89 -13.56 -20.00 1.80
C VAL A 89 -12.07 -19.76 1.62
N ALA A 90 -11.26 -20.77 1.92
CA ALA A 90 -9.84 -20.75 1.59
C ALA A 90 -9.64 -21.20 0.15
N GLU A 91 -9.28 -20.24 -0.70
CA GLU A 91 -8.73 -20.55 -2.02
C GLU A 91 -7.26 -20.99 -1.89
N GLN A 92 -6.79 -21.82 -2.82
CA GLN A 92 -5.41 -22.29 -2.79
C GLN A 92 -4.45 -21.10 -2.89
N GLY A 93 -3.49 -21.01 -1.96
CA GLY A 93 -2.51 -19.93 -1.94
C GLY A 93 -3.07 -18.57 -1.48
N TRP A 94 -4.27 -18.52 -0.89
CA TRP A 94 -4.88 -17.27 -0.39
C TRP A 94 -3.98 -16.44 0.55
N ASN A 95 -2.95 -17.04 1.14
CA ASN A 95 -2.02 -16.42 2.08
C ASN A 95 -0.65 -16.04 1.46
N VAL A 96 -0.43 -16.28 0.16
CA VAL A 96 0.80 -15.86 -0.55
C VAL A 96 0.69 -14.45 -1.11
N ALA A 97 1.83 -13.78 -1.33
CA ALA A 97 1.89 -12.40 -1.78
C ALA A 97 1.28 -12.16 -3.17
N GLY A 98 1.37 -13.14 -4.08
CA GLY A 98 0.91 -13.03 -5.46
C GLY A 98 -0.57 -13.38 -5.69
N PHE A 99 -1.31 -13.73 -4.63
CA PHE A 99 -2.73 -14.06 -4.76
C PHE A 99 -3.59 -12.80 -4.98
N ASP A 100 -4.49 -12.87 -5.95
CA ASP A 100 -5.44 -11.80 -6.28
C ASP A 100 -6.69 -11.91 -5.39
N ASP A 101 -6.83 -10.98 -4.46
CA ASP A 101 -7.95 -10.91 -3.51
C ASP A 101 -9.04 -9.91 -3.93
N SER A 102 -9.04 -9.48 -5.19
CA SER A 102 -10.03 -8.51 -5.71
C SER A 102 -11.47 -9.02 -5.66
N SER A 103 -11.66 -10.34 -5.69
CA SER A 103 -12.96 -11.00 -5.53
C SER A 103 -13.43 -11.09 -4.07
N TRP A 104 -12.54 -10.88 -3.11
CA TRP A 104 -12.90 -10.96 -1.69
C TRP A 104 -13.57 -9.67 -1.24
N ASP A 105 -14.65 -9.82 -0.49
CA ASP A 105 -15.28 -8.68 0.15
C ASP A 105 -14.35 -8.01 1.17
N HIS A 106 -14.56 -6.71 1.35
CA HIS A 106 -13.99 -6.01 2.48
C HIS A 106 -14.52 -6.59 3.80
N ALA A 107 -13.69 -6.56 4.82
CA ALA A 107 -14.03 -7.01 6.15
C ALA A 107 -15.23 -6.26 6.72
N THR A 108 -16.17 -7.00 7.31
CA THR A 108 -17.26 -6.43 8.09
C THR A 108 -16.77 -6.15 9.50
N MET A 109 -16.98 -4.92 9.99
CA MET A 109 -16.64 -4.52 11.36
C MET A 109 -17.86 -4.72 12.28
N HIS A 110 -17.66 -5.37 13.43
CA HIS A 110 -18.72 -5.64 14.39
C HIS A 110 -18.71 -4.70 15.59
N SER A 111 -17.53 -4.41 16.14
CA SER A 111 -17.35 -3.45 17.23
C SER A 111 -15.91 -2.93 17.22
N ILE A 112 -15.71 -1.75 17.81
CA ILE A 112 -14.42 -1.07 17.87
C ILE A 112 -13.84 -1.27 19.28
N ASN A 113 -12.57 -1.67 19.35
CA ASN A 113 -11.80 -1.67 20.56
C ASN A 113 -11.56 -0.23 21.02
N SER A 114 -11.92 0.07 22.26
CA SER A 114 -11.67 1.37 22.87
C SER A 114 -11.58 1.23 24.38
N HIS A 115 -10.51 1.79 24.95
CA HIS A 115 -10.22 1.81 26.38
C HIS A 115 -10.86 3.01 27.10
N HIS A 116 -11.64 3.84 26.40
CA HIS A 116 -12.33 4.97 27.00
C HIS A 116 -13.54 4.55 27.83
N ASN A 117 -13.77 5.22 28.96
CA ASN A 117 -14.94 5.02 29.80
C ASN A 117 -16.25 5.24 29.00
N GLY A 118 -17.16 4.26 29.04
CA GLY A 118 -18.45 4.31 28.34
C GLY A 118 -18.43 3.77 26.90
N SER A 119 -17.30 3.23 26.44
CA SER A 119 -17.19 2.63 25.11
C SER A 119 -17.94 1.30 24.98
N LEU A 120 -18.74 1.17 23.91
CA LEU A 120 -19.47 -0.04 23.52
C LEU A 120 -18.55 -1.05 22.83
N SER A 121 -17.48 -1.51 23.48
CA SER A 121 -16.75 -2.74 23.07
C SER A 121 -17.59 -3.99 23.40
N MET A 122 -18.90 -3.93 23.14
CA MET A 122 -19.86 -4.96 23.40
C MET A 122 -19.76 -6.06 22.34
N PRO A 123 -19.82 -7.35 22.73
CA PRO A 123 -20.25 -7.86 24.03
C PRO A 123 -19.11 -8.17 25.02
N ARG A 124 -17.87 -7.74 24.75
CA ARG A 124 -16.66 -8.43 25.24
C ARG A 124 -15.67 -7.57 26.03
N GLY A 125 -15.93 -6.27 26.16
CA GLY A 125 -15.05 -5.32 26.84
C GLY A 125 -13.81 -4.95 26.02
N PRO A 126 -13.00 -3.98 26.48
CA PRO A 126 -11.76 -3.63 25.82
C PRO A 126 -10.77 -4.80 25.87
N VAL A 127 -10.09 -5.06 24.76
CA VAL A 127 -8.97 -5.99 24.70
C VAL A 127 -7.68 -5.19 24.84
N PHE A 128 -7.03 -5.34 25.99
CA PHE A 128 -5.73 -4.76 26.27
C PHE A 128 -4.66 -5.29 25.31
N ASP A 129 -3.55 -4.55 25.16
CA ASP A 129 -2.47 -4.81 24.20
C ASP A 129 -2.86 -4.71 22.71
N ILE A 130 -4.09 -4.31 22.40
CA ILE A 130 -4.53 -3.96 21.05
C ILE A 130 -4.91 -2.48 21.03
N ALA A 131 -4.44 -1.73 20.04
CA ALA A 131 -4.68 -0.29 19.94
C ALA A 131 -6.18 0.09 19.87
N ASP A 132 -6.50 1.30 20.37
CA ASP A 132 -7.80 1.93 20.15
C ASP A 132 -8.08 2.10 18.65
N GLY A 133 -9.35 1.97 18.26
CA GLY A 133 -9.78 2.10 16.87
C GLY A 133 -9.68 0.82 16.05
N ALA A 134 -8.95 -0.21 16.53
CA ALA A 134 -9.00 -1.54 15.93
C ALA A 134 -10.41 -2.12 16.07
N ALA A 135 -10.92 -2.76 15.03
CA ALA A 135 -12.25 -3.34 14.99
C ALA A 135 -12.20 -4.87 14.96
N TRP A 136 -13.18 -5.49 15.61
CA TRP A 136 -13.48 -6.91 15.41
C TRP A 136 -13.99 -7.10 13.99
N ILE A 137 -13.22 -7.83 13.18
CA ILE A 137 -13.51 -8.07 11.78
C ILE A 137 -13.96 -9.50 11.51
N TRP A 138 -14.83 -9.64 10.51
CA TRP A 138 -15.31 -10.92 9.96
C TRP A 138 -15.54 -10.82 8.45
N THR A 139 -15.96 -11.92 7.83
CA THR A 139 -16.44 -11.92 6.43
C THR A 139 -17.79 -11.22 6.30
N ALA A 140 -18.07 -10.67 5.11
CA ALA A 140 -19.37 -10.06 4.79
C ALA A 140 -20.52 -11.08 4.76
N ASN A 141 -20.23 -12.36 4.51
CA ASN A 141 -21.23 -13.41 4.58
C ASN A 141 -21.59 -13.70 6.04
N LYS A 142 -22.83 -13.40 6.42
CA LYS A 142 -23.35 -13.56 7.78
C LYS A 142 -24.00 -14.93 8.02
N SER A 143 -23.75 -15.92 7.16
CA SER A 143 -24.27 -17.28 7.39
C SER A 143 -23.76 -17.84 8.71
N ILE A 144 -24.70 -18.34 9.52
CA ILE A 144 -24.43 -18.97 10.81
C ILE A 144 -23.60 -20.25 10.68
N ASP A 145 -23.45 -20.80 9.48
CA ASP A 145 -22.68 -22.02 9.23
C ASP A 145 -21.19 -21.76 9.00
N ILE A 146 -20.80 -20.49 8.90
CA ILE A 146 -19.40 -20.12 8.72
C ILE A 146 -18.69 -20.17 10.07
N SER A 147 -17.93 -21.24 10.29
CA SER A 147 -17.09 -21.40 11.49
C SER A 147 -15.64 -20.97 11.29
N THR A 148 -15.25 -20.51 10.10
CA THR A 148 -13.87 -20.15 9.79
C THR A 148 -13.84 -18.99 8.81
N VAL A 149 -12.99 -18.02 9.08
CA VAL A 149 -12.71 -16.89 8.20
C VAL A 149 -11.23 -16.87 7.85
N TYR A 150 -10.96 -16.43 6.63
CA TYR A 150 -9.65 -16.16 6.09
C TYR A 150 -9.61 -14.67 5.78
N CYS A 151 -8.74 -13.92 6.45
CA CYS A 151 -8.57 -12.49 6.23
C CYS A 151 -7.15 -12.21 5.79
N ARG A 152 -6.96 -11.30 4.85
CA ARG A 152 -5.64 -10.91 4.37
C ARG A 152 -5.50 -9.40 4.27
N PHE A 153 -4.27 -8.94 4.46
CA PHE A 153 -3.91 -7.56 4.29
C PHE A 153 -2.55 -7.43 3.61
N GLN A 154 -2.49 -6.48 2.68
CA GLN A 154 -1.30 -6.17 1.91
C GLN A 154 -0.43 -5.17 2.71
N ILE A 155 0.56 -5.67 3.45
CA ILE A 155 1.46 -4.89 4.32
C ILE A 155 2.24 -3.87 3.48
N ARG A 156 2.78 -4.34 2.37
CA ARG A 156 3.33 -3.51 1.31
C ARG A 156 2.44 -3.70 0.14
N LYS A 157 1.88 -2.63 -0.43
CA LYS A 157 1.42 -2.72 -1.82
C LYS A 157 2.53 -3.42 -2.59
N PRO A 158 2.24 -4.44 -3.42
CA PRO A 158 3.23 -4.87 -4.38
C PRO A 158 3.76 -3.58 -4.96
N GLU A 159 5.08 -3.38 -4.95
CA GLU A 159 5.64 -2.46 -5.92
C GLU A 159 4.97 -2.87 -7.20
N THR A 160 4.09 -2.01 -7.72
CA THR A 160 3.34 -2.31 -8.95
C THR A 160 4.45 -2.76 -9.88
N PRO A 161 4.60 -4.07 -10.18
CA PRO A 161 5.83 -4.55 -10.81
C PRO A 161 5.76 -3.85 -12.13
N CYS A 162 6.60 -2.81 -12.35
CA CYS A 162 6.31 -1.68 -13.22
C CYS A 162 5.49 -2.25 -14.35
N LYS A 163 4.15 -2.14 -14.25
CA LYS A 163 3.36 -2.73 -15.32
C LYS A 163 3.71 -1.75 -16.38
N GLU A 164 4.60 -2.19 -17.28
CA GLU A 164 4.74 -1.71 -18.62
C GLU A 164 3.30 -1.74 -19.13
N GLY A 165 2.55 -0.70 -18.76
CA GLY A 165 1.37 -0.31 -19.47
C GLY A 165 1.88 -0.22 -20.90
N PRO A 166 1.11 -0.65 -21.89
CA PRO A 166 1.60 -0.74 -23.26
C PRO A 166 2.11 0.58 -23.89
N ASN A 167 2.34 1.67 -23.13
CA ASN A 167 2.92 2.96 -23.53
C ASN A 167 3.59 3.74 -22.36
N ALA A 168 4.19 3.10 -21.34
CA ALA A 168 4.76 3.83 -20.17
C ALA A 168 6.20 4.38 -20.35
N ASP A 169 6.90 3.96 -21.42
CA ASP A 169 8.28 4.37 -21.71
C ASP A 169 8.33 5.41 -22.84
N LEU A 170 7.50 6.45 -22.79
CA LEU A 170 7.56 7.53 -23.78
C LEU A 170 8.45 8.68 -23.36
N PHE A 171 8.65 8.89 -22.05
CA PHE A 171 9.48 9.98 -21.54
C PHE A 171 10.35 9.52 -20.37
N ARG A 172 11.62 9.91 -20.36
CA ARG A 172 12.59 9.57 -19.31
C ARG A 172 13.42 10.78 -18.89
N SER A 173 13.94 10.72 -17.67
CA SER A 173 14.93 11.68 -17.16
C SER A 173 16.17 10.93 -16.65
N GLU A 174 17.31 11.63 -16.63
CA GLU A 174 18.59 11.17 -16.11
C GLU A 174 18.98 12.00 -14.88
N ILE A 175 19.92 11.50 -14.06
CA ILE A 175 20.39 12.22 -12.87
C ILE A 175 21.02 13.58 -13.21
N THR A 176 21.56 13.73 -14.42
CA THR A 176 22.13 14.96 -14.98
C THR A 176 21.09 16.04 -15.29
N TYR A 177 19.80 15.67 -15.27
CA TYR A 177 18.65 16.54 -15.55
C TYR A 177 17.84 16.91 -14.28
N VAL A 178 18.30 16.48 -13.11
CA VAL A 178 17.80 16.94 -11.80
C VAL A 178 18.26 18.38 -11.56
N ASP A 179 17.42 19.18 -10.91
CA ASP A 179 17.58 20.64 -10.74
C ASP A 179 17.85 21.38 -12.06
N ARG A 180 17.24 20.90 -13.16
CA ARG A 180 17.40 21.46 -14.50
C ARG A 180 16.08 21.48 -15.26
N SER A 181 16.01 22.37 -16.24
CA SER A 181 14.85 22.53 -17.12
C SER A 181 15.27 23.02 -18.50
N LEU A 182 14.51 22.68 -19.53
CA LEU A 182 14.67 23.23 -20.87
C LEU A 182 13.99 24.60 -20.93
N LYS A 183 14.75 25.63 -21.33
CA LYS A 183 14.25 27.01 -21.49
C LYS A 183 14.13 27.36 -22.99
N GLY A 184 13.22 28.28 -23.31
CA GLY A 184 13.09 28.82 -24.68
C GLY A 184 12.22 27.98 -25.63
N SER A 185 11.77 26.80 -25.20
CA SER A 185 10.87 25.92 -25.97
C SER A 185 9.59 25.56 -25.22
N VAL A 186 9.23 26.28 -24.14
CA VAL A 186 8.01 26.00 -23.37
C VAL A 186 6.77 26.39 -24.19
N LEU A 187 5.96 25.40 -24.56
CA LEU A 187 4.68 25.55 -25.25
C LEU A 187 3.56 25.97 -24.30
N MET A 188 3.46 25.26 -23.16
CA MET A 188 2.35 25.42 -22.23
C MET A 188 2.79 25.11 -20.81
N THR A 189 2.44 26.00 -19.89
CA THR A 189 2.59 25.78 -18.44
C THR A 189 1.24 25.37 -17.85
N THR A 190 1.22 24.25 -17.14
CA THR A 190 0.02 23.69 -16.51
C THR A 190 0.35 23.11 -15.13
N LYS A 191 -0.67 22.58 -14.45
CA LYS A 191 -0.57 22.03 -13.08
C LYS A 191 -0.83 20.53 -13.08
N ALA A 192 0.12 19.73 -12.60
CA ALA A 192 0.02 18.28 -12.55
C ALA A 192 0.34 17.74 -11.14
N ARG A 193 -0.27 16.62 -10.77
CA ARG A 193 -0.04 15.94 -9.47
C ARG A 193 1.22 15.10 -9.48
N SER A 194 1.66 14.66 -10.66
CA SER A 194 2.86 13.84 -10.86
C SER A 194 3.50 14.11 -12.22
N SER A 195 4.76 13.69 -12.38
CA SER A 195 5.45 13.70 -13.67
C SER A 195 4.74 12.81 -14.69
N ILE A 196 4.09 11.74 -14.26
CA ILE A 196 3.29 10.85 -15.13
C ILE A 196 2.09 11.61 -15.71
N GLU A 197 1.37 12.38 -14.90
CA GLU A 197 0.26 13.19 -15.40
C GLU A 197 0.76 14.28 -16.37
N CYS A 198 1.95 14.84 -16.12
CA CYS A 198 2.59 15.78 -17.04
C CYS A 198 2.95 15.11 -18.39
N ALA A 199 3.54 13.91 -18.36
CA ALA A 199 3.87 13.11 -19.54
C ALA A 199 2.63 12.77 -20.38
N LEU A 200 1.53 12.35 -19.75
CA LEU A 200 0.27 12.07 -20.44
C LEU A 200 -0.31 13.31 -21.13
N ARG A 201 -0.10 14.50 -20.57
CA ARG A 201 -0.50 15.76 -21.22
C ARG A 201 0.42 16.11 -22.39
N CYS A 202 1.73 15.86 -22.25
CA CYS A 202 2.67 16.00 -23.36
C CYS A 202 2.27 15.09 -24.51
N GLN A 203 1.99 13.81 -24.26
CA GLN A 203 1.57 12.85 -25.28
C GLN A 203 0.30 13.27 -26.03
N ARG A 204 -0.66 13.90 -25.35
CA ARG A 204 -1.91 14.41 -25.97
C ARG A 204 -1.73 15.74 -26.71
N THR A 205 -0.55 16.35 -26.60
CA THR A 205 -0.23 17.64 -27.23
C THR A 205 0.70 17.37 -28.41
N SER A 206 0.19 17.47 -29.64
CA SER A 206 0.92 17.08 -30.86
C SER A 206 2.28 17.75 -31.07
N GLN A 207 2.49 18.95 -30.51
CA GLN A 207 3.74 19.69 -30.61
C GLN A 207 4.71 19.41 -29.45
N CYS A 208 4.28 18.66 -28.42
CA CYS A 208 5.09 18.43 -27.24
C CYS A 208 6.12 17.32 -27.48
N MET A 209 7.39 17.66 -27.35
CA MET A 209 8.53 16.76 -27.53
C MET A 209 9.20 16.39 -26.21
N SER A 210 8.98 17.16 -25.15
CA SER A 210 9.62 16.97 -23.84
C SER A 210 8.86 17.79 -22.78
N PHE A 211 9.18 17.66 -21.49
CA PHE A 211 8.59 18.53 -20.47
C PHE A 211 9.51 18.82 -19.27
N ASN A 212 9.27 19.92 -18.58
CA ASN A 212 9.84 20.22 -17.26
C ASN A 212 8.81 19.96 -16.17
N PHE A 213 9.23 19.40 -15.03
CA PHE A 213 8.34 19.13 -13.91
C PHE A 213 8.94 19.61 -12.58
N GLU A 214 8.16 20.32 -11.79
CA GLU A 214 8.54 20.78 -10.45
C GLU A 214 8.40 19.62 -9.44
N TYR A 215 9.44 19.31 -8.65
CA TYR A 215 9.37 18.31 -7.57
C TYR A 215 9.56 18.88 -6.17
N GLY A 216 10.25 20.02 -6.03
CA GLY A 216 10.70 20.57 -4.74
C GLY A 216 9.63 21.23 -3.87
N LYS A 217 8.35 21.18 -4.25
CA LYS A 217 7.24 21.68 -3.42
C LYS A 217 6.46 20.53 -2.78
N GLU A 218 6.31 20.62 -1.47
CA GLU A 218 5.51 19.74 -0.61
C GLU A 218 4.01 19.78 -0.97
N ILE A 219 3.52 20.90 -1.52
CA ILE A 219 2.09 21.13 -1.76
C ILE A 219 1.75 20.94 -3.25
N SER A 220 0.80 20.05 -3.54
CA SER A 220 0.20 19.89 -4.87
C SER A 220 -0.80 21.03 -5.19
N PRO A 221 -0.93 21.49 -6.44
CA PRO A 221 -0.37 20.89 -7.66
C PRO A 221 0.94 21.54 -8.13
N LYS A 222 1.84 20.68 -8.65
CA LYS A 222 3.18 21.05 -9.11
C LYS A 222 3.15 21.61 -10.53
N ILE A 223 4.13 22.47 -10.87
CA ILE A 223 4.25 23.04 -12.21
C ILE A 223 4.71 21.95 -13.21
N CYS A 224 4.03 21.91 -14.36
CA CYS A 224 4.30 21.05 -15.51
C CYS A 224 4.42 21.95 -16.75
N GLU A 225 5.59 22.00 -17.37
CA GLU A 225 5.85 22.81 -18.57
C GLU A 225 6.09 21.89 -19.76
N LEU A 226 5.18 21.89 -20.73
CA LEU A 226 5.30 21.12 -21.96
C LEU A 226 6.20 21.87 -22.93
N ASN A 227 7.15 21.19 -23.58
CA ASN A 227 8.13 21.80 -24.47
C ASN A 227 7.96 21.33 -25.92
N SER A 228 8.16 22.23 -26.89
CA SER A 228 8.25 21.92 -28.33
C SER A 228 9.65 21.53 -28.80
N GLY A 229 10.59 21.36 -27.87
CA GLY A 229 11.98 21.00 -28.16
C GLY A 229 12.47 19.92 -27.21
N SER A 230 13.60 19.32 -27.54
CA SER A 230 14.29 18.29 -26.75
C SER A 230 15.73 18.70 -26.43
N ALA A 231 16.35 18.03 -25.46
CA ALA A 231 17.76 18.24 -25.14
C ALA A 231 18.66 17.84 -26.32
N LYS A 232 18.22 16.91 -27.18
CA LYS A 232 18.93 16.57 -28.43
C LYS A 232 18.91 17.73 -29.44
N MET A 233 17.81 18.46 -29.54
CA MET A 233 17.67 19.58 -30.49
C MET A 233 18.41 20.83 -30.02
N THR A 234 18.34 21.14 -28.72
CA THR A 234 18.93 22.35 -28.14
C THR A 234 19.70 22.03 -26.84
N PRO A 235 20.85 21.32 -26.91
CA PRO A 235 21.59 20.90 -25.70
C PRO A 235 21.95 22.06 -24.77
N ASN A 236 22.29 23.22 -25.35
CA ASN A 236 22.67 24.42 -24.60
C ASN A 236 21.49 25.15 -23.94
N ALA A 237 20.25 24.72 -24.21
CA ALA A 237 19.05 25.32 -23.62
C ALA A 237 18.62 24.65 -22.31
N ILE A 238 19.29 23.57 -21.89
CA ILE A 238 19.12 22.98 -20.57
C ILE A 238 19.86 23.85 -19.56
N VAL A 239 19.09 24.49 -18.68
CA VAL A 239 19.61 25.43 -17.66
C VAL A 239 19.34 24.88 -16.26
N GLU A 240 20.21 25.25 -15.31
CA GLU A 240 20.00 24.97 -13.90
C GLU A 240 18.75 25.70 -13.39
N ARG A 241 17.86 24.95 -12.75
CA ARG A 241 16.63 25.42 -12.13
C ARG A 241 16.29 24.50 -10.97
N LYS A 242 16.68 24.91 -9.76
CA LYS A 242 16.45 24.12 -8.55
C LYS A 242 14.97 23.80 -8.34
N GLY A 243 14.68 22.57 -7.94
CA GLY A 243 13.34 22.04 -7.72
C GLY A 243 12.60 21.62 -8.99
N PHE A 244 13.28 21.60 -10.15
CA PHE A 244 12.74 21.11 -11.43
C PHE A 244 13.57 19.97 -11.98
N VAL A 245 12.90 19.07 -12.71
CA VAL A 245 13.55 18.00 -13.48
C VAL A 245 13.08 18.07 -14.93
N TYR A 246 14.01 17.81 -15.85
CA TYR A 246 13.74 17.74 -17.28
C TYR A 246 13.49 16.29 -17.73
N PHE A 247 12.46 16.06 -18.53
CA PHE A 247 12.14 14.78 -19.16
C PHE A 247 12.18 14.90 -20.69
N ASP A 248 12.86 13.96 -21.34
CA ASP A 248 12.95 13.84 -22.80
C ASP A 248 12.17 12.63 -23.30
N ALA A 249 11.74 12.66 -24.57
CA ALA A 249 11.09 11.51 -25.18
C ALA A 249 12.07 10.36 -25.37
N ILE A 250 11.64 9.14 -25.04
CA ILE A 250 12.40 7.93 -25.38
C ILE A 250 12.21 7.70 -26.88
N GLN A 251 13.31 7.86 -27.63
CA GLN A 251 13.39 7.50 -29.05
C GLN A 251 13.97 6.10 -29.18
#